data_AF-A0A7S2QA52-F1
#
_entry.id   AF-A0A7S2QA52-F1
#
_cell.length_a   1.000
_cell.length_b   1.000
_cell.length_c   1.000
_cell.angle_alpha   90.00
_cell.angle_beta   90.00
_cell.angle_gamma   90.00
#
_symmetry.space_group_name_H-M   'P 1'
#
loop_
_entity.id
_entity.type
_entity.pdbx_description
1 polymer ?
#
loop_
_entity_poly.entity_id
_entity_poly.type
_entity_poly.pdbx_seq_one_letter_code
_entity_poly.pdbx_strand_id
1 'polypeptide(L)'
;MLKLARGPSEVLDLIEPYVGSNLFNEIHVAAAFFYMGEYSDVTTVEEGDFAKRHNFMSFVQRAKGFFPDHDPFQLRNIIGALGRLSVHAASFSDMLPDLVNVTLHKLPSFSAWDAANALWGIAKARRNAPVLLALADPLAQRFAEQAPRANAHDISNAVWAAGVLLGRESDSAQQLIAASMPAAHHEVGQMTPQALCNVCTGLAMLGTHDGEWMRLVSIQVSQSVRKWRPENVCKSLPGIVWAYARLDVKSTKIVEATAKVAGRVLCKTSAWGVLALLGALRKVGAGHQHEDLLR
;
A
#
# COMPACT_ATOMS: atom_id res chain seq x y z
N MET A 1 -16.26 -0.82 -22.32
CA MET A 1 -17.27 -1.67 -21.63
C MET A 1 -16.96 -1.83 -20.16
N LEU A 2 -15.78 -2.32 -19.75
CA LEU A 2 -15.45 -2.53 -18.32
C LEU A 2 -15.59 -1.29 -17.42
N LYS A 3 -15.34 -0.07 -17.94
CA LYS A 3 -15.55 1.20 -17.21
C LYS A 3 -17.00 1.44 -16.75
N LEU A 4 -17.97 0.71 -17.32
CA LEU A 4 -19.39 0.81 -16.99
C LEU A 4 -19.81 -0.17 -15.89
N ALA A 5 -18.93 -1.12 -15.53
CA ALA A 5 -19.22 -2.08 -14.48
C ALA A 5 -19.34 -1.39 -13.12
N ARG A 6 -20.19 -1.95 -12.26
CA ARG A 6 -20.47 -1.47 -10.91
C ARG A 6 -19.80 -2.31 -9.83
N GLY A 7 -19.15 -3.41 -10.20
CA GLY A 7 -18.43 -4.29 -9.29
C GLY A 7 -17.75 -5.48 -9.97
N PRO A 8 -16.95 -6.27 -9.23
CA PRO A 8 -16.27 -7.46 -9.76
C PRO A 8 -17.18 -8.45 -10.47
N SER A 9 -18.40 -8.66 -9.96
CA SER A 9 -19.37 -9.58 -10.59
C SER A 9 -19.75 -9.13 -12.00
N GLU A 10 -20.04 -7.84 -12.18
CA GLU A 10 -20.42 -7.30 -13.49
C GLU A 10 -19.24 -7.27 -14.46
N VAL A 11 -18.01 -7.11 -13.97
CA VAL A 11 -16.81 -7.27 -14.80
C VAL A 11 -16.76 -8.68 -15.41
N LEU A 12 -17.01 -9.73 -14.61
CA LEU A 12 -17.04 -11.12 -15.10
C LEU A 12 -18.15 -11.34 -16.12
N ASP A 13 -19.36 -10.85 -15.85
CA ASP A 13 -20.51 -11.00 -16.75
C ASP A 13 -20.27 -10.28 -18.10
N LEU A 14 -19.60 -9.11 -18.09
CA LEU A 14 -19.28 -8.37 -19.31
C LEU A 14 -18.21 -9.05 -20.18
N ILE A 15 -17.28 -9.78 -19.59
CA ILE A 15 -16.21 -10.46 -20.34
C ILE A 15 -16.58 -11.88 -20.75
N GLU A 16 -17.56 -12.51 -20.09
CA GLU A 16 -17.94 -13.90 -20.27
C GLU A 16 -18.08 -14.33 -21.75
N PRO A 17 -18.78 -13.58 -22.64
CA PRO A 17 -18.92 -13.97 -24.04
C PRO A 17 -17.59 -14.05 -24.80
N TYR A 18 -16.55 -13.39 -24.28
CA TYR A 18 -15.26 -13.25 -24.94
C TYR A 18 -14.20 -14.20 -24.36
N VAL A 19 -14.32 -14.68 -23.11
CA VAL A 19 -13.28 -15.45 -22.41
C VAL A 19 -12.78 -16.64 -23.25
N GLY A 20 -13.68 -17.38 -23.89
CA GLY A 20 -13.34 -18.52 -24.75
C GLY A 20 -12.95 -18.16 -26.19
N SER A 21 -13.03 -16.89 -26.58
CA SER A 21 -12.77 -16.43 -27.94
C SER A 21 -11.31 -16.08 -28.19
N ASN A 22 -10.92 -16.01 -29.47
CA ASN A 22 -9.60 -15.54 -29.89
C ASN A 22 -9.42 -14.02 -29.76
N LEU A 23 -10.49 -13.28 -29.45
CA LEU A 23 -10.42 -11.83 -29.22
C LEU A 23 -9.98 -11.49 -27.79
N PHE A 24 -10.08 -12.44 -26.87
CA PHE A 24 -9.69 -12.27 -25.48
C PHE A 24 -8.24 -12.71 -25.27
N ASN A 25 -7.44 -11.82 -24.69
CA ASN A 25 -5.98 -11.93 -24.61
C ASN A 25 -5.44 -11.39 -23.26
N GLU A 26 -4.11 -11.35 -23.10
CA GLU A 26 -3.40 -10.91 -21.91
C GLU A 26 -3.77 -9.48 -21.47
N ILE A 27 -3.97 -8.56 -22.42
CA ILE A 27 -4.40 -7.18 -22.11
C ILE A 27 -5.78 -7.19 -21.47
N HIS A 28 -6.70 -8.01 -21.97
CA HIS A 28 -8.05 -8.12 -21.42
C HIS A 28 -8.05 -8.75 -20.04
N VAL A 29 -7.20 -9.75 -19.79
CA VAL A 29 -7.01 -10.36 -18.46
C VAL A 29 -6.55 -9.30 -17.46
N ALA A 30 -5.46 -8.59 -17.77
CA ALA A 30 -4.92 -7.55 -16.90
C ALA A 30 -5.93 -6.43 -16.64
N ALA A 31 -6.68 -6.01 -17.67
CA ALA A 31 -7.76 -5.04 -17.52
C ALA A 31 -8.89 -5.55 -16.64
N ALA A 32 -9.34 -6.79 -16.81
CA ALA A 32 -10.38 -7.39 -15.98
C ALA A 32 -9.95 -7.39 -14.50
N PHE A 33 -8.73 -7.84 -14.18
CA PHE A 33 -8.18 -7.76 -12.83
C PHE A 33 -8.17 -6.32 -12.31
N PHE A 34 -7.63 -5.38 -13.08
CA PHE A 34 -7.57 -3.98 -12.70
C PHE A 34 -8.95 -3.43 -12.31
N TYR A 35 -9.97 -3.63 -13.15
CA TYR A 35 -11.32 -3.15 -12.88
C TYR A 35 -11.99 -3.89 -11.73
N MET A 36 -11.84 -5.21 -11.61
CA MET A 36 -12.34 -5.95 -10.43
C MET A 36 -11.74 -5.37 -9.13
N GLY A 37 -10.43 -5.14 -9.09
CA GLY A 37 -9.78 -4.53 -7.94
C GLY A 37 -10.27 -3.11 -7.66
N GLU A 38 -10.35 -2.26 -8.68
CA GLU A 38 -10.77 -0.87 -8.53
C GLU A 38 -12.22 -0.76 -8.00
N TYR A 39 -13.13 -1.57 -8.52
CA TYR A 39 -14.52 -1.53 -8.05
C TYR A 39 -14.70 -2.14 -6.66
N SER A 40 -13.86 -3.09 -6.26
CA SER A 40 -13.90 -3.63 -4.89
C SER A 40 -13.56 -2.61 -3.79
N ASP A 41 -12.80 -1.56 -4.12
CA ASP A 41 -12.49 -0.48 -3.18
C ASP A 41 -13.63 0.56 -3.06
N VAL A 42 -14.57 0.59 -4.01
CA VAL A 42 -15.61 1.62 -4.14
C VAL A 42 -16.99 1.11 -3.73
N THR A 43 -17.27 -0.19 -3.89
CA THR A 43 -18.59 -0.74 -3.59
C THR A 43 -18.81 -0.96 -2.09
N THR A 44 -19.84 -0.29 -1.55
CA THR A 44 -20.41 -0.57 -0.21
C THR A 44 -21.57 -1.57 -0.28
N VAL A 45 -21.88 -2.08 -1.46
CA VAL A 45 -22.96 -3.03 -1.69
C VAL A 45 -22.44 -4.42 -1.34
N GLU A 46 -23.20 -5.19 -0.57
CA GLU A 46 -23.03 -6.63 -0.41
C GLU A 46 -23.20 -7.31 -1.78
N GLU A 47 -22.20 -7.20 -2.66
CA GLU A 47 -22.16 -8.02 -3.85
C GLU A 47 -22.03 -9.47 -3.38
N GLY A 48 -22.88 -10.34 -3.94
CA GLY A 48 -22.70 -11.77 -3.80
C GLY A 48 -21.27 -12.15 -4.21
N ASP A 49 -20.71 -13.16 -3.53
CA ASP A 49 -19.34 -13.61 -3.74
C ASP A 49 -19.09 -13.91 -5.23
N PHE A 50 -18.38 -13.01 -5.93
CA PHE A 50 -18.16 -13.11 -7.37
C PHE A 50 -17.40 -14.40 -7.75
N ALA A 51 -16.66 -14.97 -6.79
CA ALA A 51 -15.98 -16.25 -6.96
C ALA A 51 -16.95 -17.43 -7.10
N LYS A 52 -18.23 -17.27 -6.72
CA LYS A 52 -19.29 -18.29 -6.89
C LYS A 52 -20.01 -18.20 -8.24
N ARG A 53 -19.70 -17.21 -9.08
CA ARG A 53 -20.32 -17.10 -10.40
C ARG A 53 -19.84 -18.24 -11.30
N HIS A 54 -20.72 -18.71 -12.17
CA HIS A 54 -20.45 -19.84 -13.07
C HIS A 54 -19.30 -19.54 -14.05
N ASN A 55 -19.10 -18.26 -14.40
CA ASN A 55 -18.05 -17.78 -15.31
C ASN A 55 -16.71 -17.48 -14.62
N PHE A 56 -16.61 -17.59 -13.30
CA PHE A 56 -15.37 -17.30 -12.57
C PHE A 56 -14.24 -18.27 -12.92
N MET A 57 -14.52 -19.58 -12.86
CA MET A 57 -13.48 -20.60 -13.10
C MET A 57 -12.98 -20.60 -14.54
N SER A 58 -13.85 -20.33 -15.53
CA SER A 58 -13.42 -20.21 -16.93
C SER A 58 -12.50 -19.01 -17.12
N PHE A 59 -12.81 -17.88 -16.48
CA PHE A 59 -11.93 -16.71 -16.46
C PHE A 59 -10.57 -17.02 -15.81
N VAL A 60 -10.55 -17.66 -14.63
CA VAL A 60 -9.30 -18.03 -13.93
C VAL A 60 -8.42 -18.92 -14.80
N GLN A 61 -8.98 -19.98 -15.38
CA GLN A 61 -8.22 -20.88 -16.26
C GLN A 61 -7.71 -20.16 -17.51
N ARG A 62 -8.52 -19.28 -18.10
CA ARG A 62 -8.11 -18.48 -19.25
C ARG A 62 -6.98 -17.52 -18.89
N ALA A 63 -7.06 -16.86 -17.73
CA ALA A 63 -6.05 -15.93 -17.25
C ALA A 63 -4.70 -16.63 -17.02
N LYS A 64 -4.71 -17.83 -16.42
CA LYS A 64 -3.50 -18.67 -16.27
C LYS A 64 -2.79 -18.90 -17.61
N GLY A 65 -3.56 -19.20 -18.65
CA GLY A 65 -3.02 -19.46 -20.00
C GLY A 65 -2.25 -18.28 -20.60
N PHE A 66 -2.54 -17.04 -20.20
CA PHE A 66 -1.91 -15.83 -20.74
C PHE A 66 -0.73 -15.32 -19.91
N PHE A 67 -0.46 -15.88 -18.73
CA PHE A 67 0.63 -15.41 -17.87
C PHE A 67 1.98 -15.22 -18.56
N PRO A 68 2.47 -16.18 -19.38
CA PRO A 68 3.74 -16.01 -20.09
C PRO A 68 3.79 -14.76 -20.98
N ASP A 69 2.65 -14.31 -21.49
CA ASP A 69 2.54 -13.20 -22.44
C ASP A 69 2.47 -11.83 -21.75
N HIS A 70 2.18 -11.79 -20.45
CA HIS A 70 2.01 -10.51 -19.74
C HIS A 70 3.33 -9.74 -19.60
N ASP A 71 3.27 -8.43 -19.73
CA ASP A 71 4.39 -7.53 -19.43
C ASP A 71 4.46 -7.19 -17.92
N PRO A 72 5.56 -6.54 -17.43
CA PRO A 72 5.66 -6.12 -16.03
C PRO A 72 4.50 -5.26 -15.52
N PHE A 73 4.00 -4.34 -16.34
CA PHE A 73 2.92 -3.43 -15.98
C PHE A 73 1.62 -4.21 -15.74
N GLN A 74 1.32 -5.17 -16.60
CA GLN A 74 0.16 -6.02 -16.50
C GLN A 74 0.25 -6.98 -15.31
N LEU A 75 1.42 -7.59 -15.08
CA LEU A 75 1.65 -8.42 -13.88
C LEU A 75 1.45 -7.61 -12.59
N ARG A 76 2.00 -6.39 -12.54
CA ARG A 76 1.75 -5.44 -11.45
C ARG A 76 0.26 -5.14 -11.29
N ASN A 77 -0.49 -4.96 -12.37
CA ASN A 77 -1.94 -4.71 -12.28
C ASN A 77 -2.69 -5.89 -11.67
N ILE A 78 -2.34 -7.12 -12.06
CA ILE A 78 -2.94 -8.33 -11.50
C ILE A 78 -2.63 -8.43 -10.00
N ILE A 79 -1.36 -8.28 -9.60
CA ILE A 79 -0.94 -8.32 -8.20
C ILE A 79 -1.60 -7.20 -7.38
N GLY A 80 -1.63 -5.98 -7.92
CA GLY A 80 -2.27 -4.83 -7.29
C GLY A 80 -3.78 -5.03 -7.10
N ALA A 81 -4.44 -5.62 -8.09
CA ALA A 81 -5.86 -5.97 -8.00
C ALA A 81 -6.13 -7.02 -6.91
N LEU A 82 -5.31 -8.06 -6.80
CA LEU A 82 -5.42 -9.06 -5.72
C LEU A 82 -5.30 -8.40 -4.33
N GLY A 83 -4.45 -7.38 -4.19
CA GLY A 83 -4.37 -6.56 -2.97
C GLY A 83 -5.68 -5.84 -2.61
N ARG A 84 -6.41 -5.33 -3.61
CA ARG A 84 -7.69 -4.62 -3.42
C ARG A 84 -8.83 -5.58 -3.14
N LEU A 85 -8.86 -6.71 -3.88
CA LEU A 85 -9.83 -7.79 -3.69
C LEU A 85 -9.74 -8.44 -2.30
N SER A 86 -8.64 -8.25 -1.57
CA SER A 86 -8.52 -8.52 -0.14
C SER A 86 -8.93 -9.96 0.23
N VAL A 87 -10.09 -10.15 0.87
CA VAL A 87 -10.59 -11.49 1.28
C VAL A 87 -10.84 -12.41 0.09
N HIS A 88 -11.15 -11.87 -1.09
CA HIS A 88 -11.38 -12.66 -2.30
C HIS A 88 -10.09 -13.00 -3.05
N ALA A 89 -8.92 -12.51 -2.62
CA ALA A 89 -7.65 -12.93 -3.21
C ALA A 89 -7.42 -14.46 -3.07
N ALA A 90 -7.97 -15.06 -2.01
CA ALA A 90 -7.92 -16.51 -1.79
C ALA A 90 -8.64 -17.31 -2.88
N SER A 91 -9.67 -16.74 -3.52
CA SER A 91 -10.40 -17.39 -4.60
C SER A 91 -9.56 -17.61 -5.86
N PHE A 92 -8.39 -16.96 -5.96
CA PHE A 92 -7.44 -17.13 -7.06
C PHE A 92 -6.28 -18.07 -6.71
N SER A 93 -6.37 -18.85 -5.62
CA SER A 93 -5.27 -19.70 -5.12
C SER A 93 -4.61 -20.56 -6.20
N ASP A 94 -5.42 -21.12 -7.11
CA ASP A 94 -4.99 -22.03 -8.17
C ASP A 94 -4.07 -21.39 -9.21
N MET A 95 -4.12 -20.06 -9.41
CA MET A 95 -3.28 -19.35 -10.37
C MET A 95 -2.08 -18.64 -9.73
N LEU A 96 -2.04 -18.49 -8.39
CA LEU A 96 -0.98 -17.74 -7.73
C LEU A 96 0.44 -18.31 -7.96
N PRO A 97 0.68 -19.64 -7.94
CA PRO A 97 2.01 -20.18 -8.19
C PRO A 97 2.55 -19.83 -9.58
N ASP A 98 1.70 -19.91 -10.61
CA ASP A 98 2.06 -19.55 -11.98
C ASP A 98 2.35 -18.05 -12.10
N LEU A 99 1.55 -17.21 -11.43
CA LEU A 99 1.76 -15.77 -11.36
C LEU A 99 3.10 -15.41 -10.71
N VAL A 100 3.46 -16.09 -9.62
CA VAL A 100 4.76 -15.92 -8.95
C VAL A 100 5.90 -16.28 -9.89
N ASN A 101 5.83 -17.45 -10.52
CA ASN A 101 6.88 -17.94 -11.42
C ASN A 101 7.13 -16.98 -12.58
N VAL A 102 6.08 -16.50 -13.24
CA VAL A 102 6.24 -15.56 -14.36
C VAL A 102 6.73 -14.19 -13.88
N THR A 103 6.28 -13.74 -12.70
CA THR A 103 6.73 -12.46 -12.14
C THR A 103 8.21 -12.50 -11.81
N LEU A 104 8.71 -13.59 -11.21
CA LEU A 104 10.15 -13.77 -10.97
C LEU A 104 10.95 -13.77 -12.28
N HIS A 105 10.44 -14.43 -13.31
CA HIS A 105 11.11 -14.48 -14.62
C HIS A 105 11.19 -13.09 -15.28
N LYS A 106 10.15 -12.26 -15.14
CA LYS A 106 10.08 -10.92 -15.75
C LYS A 106 10.57 -9.79 -14.85
N LEU A 107 10.96 -10.11 -13.60
CA LEU A 107 11.39 -9.16 -12.59
C LEU A 107 12.50 -8.18 -13.06
N PRO A 108 13.52 -8.60 -13.84
CA PRO A 108 14.55 -7.67 -14.32
C PRO A 108 14.02 -6.50 -15.16
N SER A 109 12.81 -6.64 -15.72
CA SER A 109 12.16 -5.62 -16.55
C SER A 109 11.21 -4.70 -15.76
N PHE A 110 11.01 -4.95 -14.46
CA PHE A 110 10.14 -4.11 -13.62
C PHE A 110 10.75 -2.73 -13.42
N SER A 111 9.96 -1.67 -13.56
CA SER A 111 10.32 -0.33 -13.12
C SER A 111 10.19 -0.16 -11.60
N ALA A 112 10.62 0.98 -11.06
CA ALA A 112 10.35 1.34 -9.65
C ALA A 112 8.84 1.35 -9.35
N TRP A 113 8.04 1.87 -10.28
CA TRP A 113 6.59 1.93 -10.15
C TRP A 113 5.97 0.53 -10.12
N ASP A 114 6.42 -0.37 -11.00
CA ASP A 114 5.92 -1.75 -11.07
C ASP A 114 6.24 -2.49 -9.76
N ALA A 115 7.49 -2.41 -9.31
CA ALA A 115 7.95 -3.09 -8.10
C ALA A 115 7.25 -2.55 -6.83
N ALA A 116 7.16 -1.23 -6.67
CA ALA A 116 6.49 -0.62 -5.51
C ALA A 116 5.02 -1.01 -5.40
N ASN A 117 4.30 -1.05 -6.53
CA ASN A 117 2.89 -1.37 -6.52
C ASN A 117 2.62 -2.87 -6.39
N ALA A 118 3.47 -3.72 -6.95
CA ALA A 118 3.43 -5.15 -6.70
C ALA A 118 3.65 -5.44 -5.22
N LEU A 119 4.68 -4.85 -4.59
CA LEU A 119 4.93 -4.94 -3.14
C LEU A 119 3.71 -4.50 -2.33
N TRP A 120 3.11 -3.36 -2.67
CA TRP A 120 1.90 -2.88 -2.00
C TRP A 120 0.72 -3.87 -2.12
N GLY A 121 0.50 -4.41 -3.32
CA GLY A 121 -0.54 -5.42 -3.58
C GLY A 121 -0.33 -6.67 -2.74
N ILE A 122 0.90 -7.18 -2.69
CA ILE A 122 1.29 -8.33 -1.86
C ILE A 122 1.07 -8.04 -0.38
N ALA A 123 1.50 -6.87 0.10
CA ALA A 123 1.32 -6.44 1.48
C ALA A 123 -0.17 -6.45 1.87
N LYS A 124 -1.04 -6.00 0.98
CA LYS A 124 -2.50 -6.00 1.19
C LYS A 124 -3.10 -7.41 1.14
N ALA A 125 -2.65 -8.26 0.22
CA ALA A 125 -3.17 -9.61 0.03
C ALA A 125 -2.55 -10.66 0.97
N ARG A 126 -1.48 -10.36 1.70
CA ARG A 126 -0.61 -11.32 2.43
C ARG A 126 -1.30 -12.39 3.26
N ARG A 127 -2.47 -12.08 3.85
CA ARG A 127 -3.23 -13.04 4.68
C ARG A 127 -4.02 -14.04 3.84
N ASN A 128 -4.48 -13.63 2.67
CA ASN A 128 -5.39 -14.39 1.82
C ASN A 128 -4.69 -14.96 0.57
N ALA A 129 -3.52 -14.44 0.23
CA ALA A 129 -2.67 -14.89 -0.87
C ALA A 129 -1.20 -15.05 -0.41
N PRO A 130 -0.92 -15.89 0.62
CA PRO A 130 0.43 -16.02 1.18
C PRO A 130 1.46 -16.54 0.18
N VAL A 131 1.04 -17.23 -0.89
CA VAL A 131 1.91 -17.66 -2.00
C VAL A 131 2.67 -16.48 -2.62
N LEU A 132 2.05 -15.29 -2.68
CA LEU A 132 2.68 -14.09 -3.23
C LEU A 132 3.83 -13.55 -2.38
N LEU A 133 3.97 -13.98 -1.12
CA LEU A 133 5.06 -13.56 -0.25
C LEU A 133 6.44 -13.97 -0.79
N ALA A 134 6.51 -15.01 -1.62
CA ALA A 134 7.74 -15.40 -2.31
C ALA A 134 8.32 -14.30 -3.22
N LEU A 135 7.51 -13.30 -3.60
CA LEU A 135 7.94 -12.15 -4.41
C LEU A 135 8.47 -10.97 -3.57
N ALA A 136 8.28 -10.97 -2.25
CA ALA A 136 8.55 -9.80 -1.41
C ALA A 136 10.04 -9.39 -1.43
N ASP A 137 10.96 -10.31 -1.12
CA ASP A 137 12.40 -10.03 -1.15
C ASP A 137 12.90 -9.66 -2.57
N PRO A 138 12.60 -10.43 -3.64
CA PRO A 138 13.04 -10.10 -4.99
C PRO A 138 12.53 -8.74 -5.48
N LEU A 139 11.26 -8.40 -5.21
CA LEU A 139 10.70 -7.09 -5.59
C LEU A 139 11.32 -5.96 -4.78
N ALA A 140 11.65 -6.17 -3.51
CA ALA A 140 12.31 -5.16 -2.69
C ALA A 140 13.73 -4.86 -3.20
N GLN A 141 14.50 -5.89 -3.55
CA GLN A 141 15.81 -5.73 -4.18
C GLN A 141 15.69 -5.02 -5.53
N ARG A 142 14.74 -5.44 -6.37
CA ARG A 142 14.49 -4.79 -7.65
C ARG A 142 14.09 -3.32 -7.51
N PHE A 143 13.27 -3.01 -6.51
CA PHE A 143 12.93 -1.63 -6.20
C PHE A 143 14.16 -0.84 -5.78
N ALA A 144 15.02 -1.38 -4.91
CA ALA A 144 16.24 -0.71 -4.46
C ALA A 144 17.15 -0.31 -5.64
N GLU A 145 17.30 -1.18 -6.64
CA GLU A 145 18.03 -0.88 -7.88
C GLU A 145 17.44 0.28 -8.69
N GLN A 146 16.10 0.44 -8.64
CA GLN A 146 15.37 1.48 -9.38
C GLN A 146 15.03 2.71 -8.54
N ALA A 147 15.27 2.68 -7.22
CA ALA A 147 14.89 3.72 -6.27
C ALA A 147 15.39 5.13 -6.64
N PRO A 148 16.59 5.32 -7.23
CA PRO A 148 17.03 6.65 -7.69
C PRO A 148 16.13 7.29 -8.76
N ARG A 149 15.28 6.51 -9.43
CA ARG A 149 14.30 6.97 -10.44
C ARG A 149 12.86 6.97 -9.91
N ALA A 150 12.66 6.54 -8.68
CA ALA A 150 11.35 6.45 -8.07
C ALA A 150 10.85 7.84 -7.67
N ASN A 151 9.56 8.09 -7.87
CA ASN A 151 8.91 9.29 -7.36
C ASN A 151 8.45 9.09 -5.90
N ALA A 152 7.93 10.16 -5.29
CA ALA A 152 7.46 10.15 -3.91
C ALA A 152 6.37 9.10 -3.63
N HIS A 153 5.47 8.84 -4.59
CA HIS A 153 4.42 7.84 -4.46
C HIS A 153 5.02 6.42 -4.41
N ASP A 154 5.92 6.10 -5.34
CA ASP A 154 6.57 4.79 -5.44
C ASP A 154 7.40 4.49 -4.19
N ILE A 155 8.19 5.45 -3.73
CA ILE A 155 8.97 5.36 -2.48
C ILE A 155 8.05 5.07 -1.31
N SER A 156 6.98 5.86 -1.15
CA SER A 156 6.09 5.71 0.01
C SER A 156 5.44 4.33 0.06
N ASN A 157 4.99 3.80 -1.09
CA ASN A 157 4.38 2.48 -1.15
C ASN A 157 5.40 1.37 -0.91
N ALA A 158 6.59 1.46 -1.50
CA ALA A 158 7.65 0.48 -1.33
C ALA A 158 8.11 0.40 0.14
N VAL A 159 8.37 1.54 0.78
CA VAL A 159 8.79 1.61 2.20
C VAL A 159 7.72 1.05 3.13
N TRP A 160 6.45 1.43 2.92
CA TRP A 160 5.36 0.89 3.72
C TRP A 160 5.21 -0.63 3.54
N ALA A 161 5.20 -1.10 2.28
CA ALA A 161 5.07 -2.51 1.98
C ALA A 161 6.23 -3.33 2.53
N ALA A 162 7.46 -2.81 2.45
CA ALA A 162 8.63 -3.42 3.08
C ALA A 162 8.43 -3.59 4.59
N GLY A 163 7.95 -2.56 5.31
CA GLY A 163 7.67 -2.70 6.73
C GLY A 163 6.53 -3.67 7.08
N VAL A 164 5.59 -3.90 6.17
CA VAL A 164 4.52 -4.89 6.36
C VAL A 164 4.99 -6.32 6.06
N LEU A 165 5.85 -6.49 5.05
CA LEU A 165 6.20 -7.78 4.47
C LEU A 165 7.52 -8.35 5.00
N LEU A 166 8.47 -7.47 5.29
CA LEU A 166 9.85 -7.83 5.58
C LEU A 166 10.15 -7.59 7.07
N GLY A 167 10.99 -8.45 7.63
CA GLY A 167 11.49 -8.28 8.99
C GLY A 167 12.56 -7.19 9.06
N ARG A 168 12.79 -6.67 10.28
CA ARG A 168 13.88 -5.72 10.57
C ARG A 168 15.26 -6.20 10.11
N GLU A 169 15.51 -7.50 10.24
CA GLU A 169 16.78 -8.13 9.88
C GLU A 169 16.85 -8.53 8.39
N SER A 170 15.87 -8.14 7.56
CA SER A 170 15.90 -8.41 6.11
C SER A 170 16.89 -7.48 5.41
N ASP A 171 17.90 -8.06 4.76
CA ASP A 171 18.85 -7.33 3.93
C ASP A 171 18.14 -6.56 2.81
N SER A 172 17.14 -7.16 2.16
CA SER A 172 16.34 -6.54 1.11
C SER A 172 15.59 -5.30 1.63
N ALA A 173 15.07 -5.37 2.87
CA ALA A 173 14.43 -4.22 3.49
C ALA A 173 15.43 -3.10 3.76
N GLN A 174 16.61 -3.43 4.31
CA GLN A 174 17.66 -2.45 4.60
C GLN A 174 18.16 -1.77 3.31
N GLN A 175 18.39 -2.53 2.24
CA GLN A 175 18.79 -2.00 0.94
C GLN A 175 17.72 -1.09 0.34
N LEU A 176 16.45 -1.51 0.39
CA LEU A 176 15.33 -0.69 -0.08
C LEU A 176 15.26 0.63 0.67
N ILE A 177 15.35 0.63 2.00
CA ILE A 177 15.34 1.86 2.80
C ILE A 177 16.55 2.73 2.44
N ALA A 178 17.76 2.18 2.45
CA ALA A 178 18.98 2.92 2.16
C ALA A 178 18.94 3.60 0.77
N ALA A 179 18.40 2.92 -0.23
CA ALA A 179 18.26 3.47 -1.58
C ALA A 179 17.12 4.50 -1.71
N SER A 180 16.06 4.38 -0.90
CA SER A 180 14.87 5.24 -0.97
C SER A 180 15.03 6.57 -0.24
N MET A 181 15.71 6.59 0.91
CA MET A 181 15.68 7.75 1.80
C MET A 181 16.27 9.03 1.19
N PRO A 182 17.36 9.02 0.41
CA PRO A 182 17.87 10.24 -0.23
C PRO A 182 16.81 10.94 -1.11
N ALA A 183 16.07 10.17 -1.91
CA ALA A 183 14.98 10.71 -2.73
C ALA A 183 13.77 11.11 -1.87
N ALA A 184 13.45 10.34 -0.82
CA ALA A 184 12.38 10.70 0.11
C ALA A 184 12.64 12.05 0.79
N HIS A 185 13.87 12.31 1.23
CA HIS A 185 14.27 13.58 1.84
C HIS A 185 14.08 14.76 0.88
N HIS A 186 14.43 14.58 -0.40
CA HIS A 186 14.25 15.60 -1.43
C HIS A 186 12.76 15.88 -1.71
N GLU A 187 11.95 14.82 -1.78
CA GLU A 187 10.54 14.89 -2.17
C GLU A 187 9.57 15.22 -1.02
N VAL A 188 10.04 15.30 0.24
CA VAL A 188 9.19 15.44 1.44
C VAL A 188 8.18 16.59 1.36
N GLY A 189 8.56 17.69 0.70
CA GLY A 189 7.69 18.87 0.52
C GLY A 189 6.54 18.64 -0.46
N GLN A 190 6.70 17.69 -1.39
CA GLN A 190 5.71 17.33 -2.41
C GLN A 190 4.86 16.12 -2.02
N MET A 191 5.26 15.39 -0.97
CA MET A 191 4.53 14.23 -0.49
C MET A 191 3.15 14.58 0.05
N THR A 192 2.17 13.77 -0.35
CA THR A 192 0.82 13.82 0.23
C THR A 192 0.85 13.37 1.70
N PRO A 193 -0.18 13.70 2.51
CA PRO A 193 -0.27 13.22 3.88
C PRO A 193 -0.15 11.69 4.00
N GLN A 194 -0.75 10.96 3.04
CA GLN A 194 -0.68 9.50 2.99
C GLN A 194 0.74 9.01 2.69
N ALA A 195 1.44 9.65 1.75
CA ALA A 195 2.82 9.29 1.44
C ALA A 195 3.74 9.50 2.65
N LEU A 196 3.61 10.63 3.36
CA LEU A 196 4.34 10.90 4.61
C LEU A 196 4.06 9.82 5.66
N CYS A 197 2.79 9.46 5.85
CA CYS A 197 2.39 8.41 6.77
C CYS A 197 2.98 7.05 6.39
N ASN A 198 2.93 6.68 5.12
CA ASN A 198 3.43 5.41 4.62
C ASN A 198 4.94 5.24 4.89
N VAL A 199 5.75 6.26 4.59
CA VAL A 199 7.19 6.21 4.88
C VAL A 199 7.44 6.11 6.39
N CYS A 200 6.81 6.98 7.20
CA CYS A 200 6.96 6.96 8.66
C CYS A 200 6.59 5.60 9.27
N THR A 201 5.44 5.05 8.88
CA THR A 201 4.96 3.77 9.42
C THR A 201 5.80 2.59 8.93
N GLY A 202 6.26 2.59 7.67
CA GLY A 202 7.19 1.60 7.14
C GLY A 202 8.49 1.54 7.94
N LEU A 203 9.14 2.70 8.16
CA LEU A 203 10.33 2.81 8.98
C LEU A 203 10.09 2.34 10.42
N ALA A 204 8.95 2.72 11.02
CA ALA A 204 8.60 2.31 12.38
C ALA A 204 8.32 0.80 12.52
N MET A 205 7.75 0.15 11.50
CA MET A 205 7.56 -1.30 11.48
C MET A 205 8.90 -2.04 11.37
N LEU A 206 9.83 -1.52 10.57
CA LEU A 206 11.20 -2.04 10.45
C LEU A 206 12.09 -1.68 11.66
N GLY A 207 11.67 -0.75 12.51
CA GLY A 207 12.49 -0.24 13.60
C GLY A 207 13.70 0.58 13.11
N THR A 208 13.62 1.12 11.89
CA THR A 208 14.68 1.94 11.29
C THR A 208 14.55 3.38 11.72
N HIS A 209 15.64 3.94 12.25
CA HIS A 209 15.69 5.31 12.72
C HIS A 209 16.35 6.21 11.67
N ASP A 210 15.57 7.12 11.08
CA ASP A 210 16.06 8.16 10.19
C ASP A 210 15.72 9.52 10.82
N GLY A 211 16.68 10.09 11.56
CA GLY A 211 16.47 11.33 12.31
C GLY A 211 16.16 12.53 11.41
N GLU A 212 16.75 12.58 10.22
CA GLU A 212 16.54 13.68 9.27
C GLU A 212 15.14 13.59 8.66
N TRP A 213 14.72 12.40 8.23
CA TRP A 213 13.35 12.17 7.78
C TRP A 213 12.33 12.60 8.84
N MET A 214 12.51 12.15 10.09
CA MET A 214 11.60 12.52 11.17
C MET A 214 11.60 14.04 11.39
N ARG A 215 12.76 14.71 11.38
CA ARG A 215 12.83 16.16 11.48
C ARG A 215 12.05 16.85 10.36
N LEU A 216 12.24 16.44 9.11
CA LEU A 216 11.57 16.99 7.92
C LEU A 216 10.06 16.80 7.97
N VAL A 217 9.58 15.60 8.30
CA VAL A 217 8.14 15.33 8.45
C VAL A 217 7.53 16.21 9.54
N SER A 218 8.22 16.40 10.68
CA SER A 218 7.69 17.24 11.76
C SER A 218 7.45 18.68 11.32
N ILE A 219 8.35 19.22 10.49
CA ILE A 219 8.24 20.55 9.91
C ILE A 219 7.07 20.59 8.93
N GLN A 220 7.04 19.66 7.97
CA GLN A 220 6.00 19.61 6.94
C GLN A 220 4.59 19.46 7.51
N VAL A 221 4.41 18.56 8.49
CA VAL A 221 3.13 18.38 9.19
C VAL A 221 2.76 19.65 9.95
N SER A 222 3.69 20.26 10.70
CA SER A 222 3.40 21.48 11.48
C SER A 222 2.94 22.66 10.62
N GLN A 223 3.47 22.77 9.39
CA GLN A 223 3.15 23.86 8.47
C GLN A 223 1.86 23.62 7.67
N SER A 224 1.49 22.37 7.41
CA SER A 224 0.44 22.03 6.45
C SER A 224 -0.81 21.36 7.04
N VAL A 225 -0.75 20.77 8.25
CA VAL A 225 -1.83 19.91 8.80
C VAL A 225 -3.21 20.59 8.84
N ARG A 226 -3.27 21.91 9.06
CA ARG A 226 -4.53 22.67 9.08
C ARG A 226 -5.22 22.75 7.71
N LYS A 227 -4.45 22.58 6.63
CA LYS A 227 -4.90 22.60 5.24
C LYS A 227 -5.22 21.19 4.72
N TRP A 228 -4.88 20.15 5.47
CA TRP A 228 -5.20 18.78 5.07
C TRP A 228 -6.71 18.57 5.08
N ARG A 229 -7.19 17.81 4.10
CA ARG A 229 -8.58 17.35 4.08
C ARG A 229 -8.87 16.51 5.33
N PRO A 230 -10.08 16.56 5.91
CA PRO A 230 -10.42 15.79 7.10
C PRO A 230 -10.10 14.30 6.98
N GLU A 231 -10.32 13.69 5.81
CA GLU A 231 -10.05 12.27 5.56
C GLU A 231 -8.55 11.97 5.68
N ASN A 232 -7.70 12.87 5.20
CA ASN A 232 -6.24 12.73 5.30
C ASN A 232 -5.78 12.87 6.74
N VAL A 233 -6.38 13.77 7.53
CA VAL A 233 -6.06 13.87 8.95
C VAL A 233 -6.47 12.59 9.68
N CYS A 234 -7.70 12.09 9.49
CA CYS A 234 -8.19 10.85 10.10
C CYS A 234 -7.31 9.64 9.78
N LYS A 235 -6.87 9.51 8.52
CA LYS A 235 -6.18 8.29 8.04
C LYS A 235 -4.67 8.35 8.23
N SER A 236 -4.05 9.52 8.03
CA SER A 236 -2.59 9.63 7.92
C SER A 236 -1.93 10.10 9.21
N LEU A 237 -2.53 11.08 9.90
CA LEU A 237 -1.90 11.66 11.10
C LEU A 237 -1.71 10.63 12.22
N PRO A 238 -2.69 9.75 12.55
CA PRO A 238 -2.47 8.74 13.58
C PRO A 238 -1.29 7.81 13.29
N GLY A 239 -1.08 7.43 12.03
CA GLY A 239 0.06 6.61 11.62
C GLY A 239 1.40 7.33 11.79
N ILE A 240 1.46 8.62 11.46
CA ILE A 240 2.64 9.45 11.70
C ILE A 240 2.93 9.53 13.20
N VAL A 241 1.94 9.89 14.03
CA VAL A 241 2.15 10.02 15.49
C VAL A 241 2.55 8.67 16.11
N TRP A 242 1.92 7.57 15.68
CA TRP A 242 2.30 6.23 16.09
C TRP A 242 3.75 5.90 15.73
N ALA A 243 4.20 6.24 14.53
CA ALA A 243 5.58 6.00 14.09
C ALA A 243 6.60 6.72 14.98
N TYR A 244 6.34 7.98 15.33
CA TYR A 244 7.20 8.73 16.27
C TYR A 244 7.27 8.04 17.63
N ALA A 245 6.13 7.63 18.20
CA ALA A 245 6.15 6.92 19.47
C ALA A 245 6.82 5.54 19.39
N ARG A 246 6.64 4.81 18.28
CA ARG A 246 7.18 3.47 18.08
C ARG A 246 8.70 3.47 17.94
N LEU A 247 9.26 4.53 17.36
CA LEU A 247 10.70 4.79 17.20
C LEU A 247 11.28 5.62 18.36
N ASP A 248 10.48 5.92 19.38
CA ASP A 248 10.85 6.77 20.52
C ASP A 248 11.40 8.16 20.13
N VAL A 249 10.88 8.73 19.03
CA VAL A 249 11.24 10.07 18.56
C VAL A 249 10.32 11.10 19.21
N LYS A 250 10.91 12.05 19.92
CA LYS A 250 10.18 13.18 20.52
C LYS A 250 10.01 14.30 19.50
N SER A 251 8.84 14.94 19.49
CA SER A 251 8.60 16.11 18.65
C SER A 251 7.45 16.95 19.17
N THR A 252 7.77 18.10 19.75
CA THR A 252 6.78 19.12 20.15
C THR A 252 5.96 19.59 18.95
N LYS A 253 6.59 19.71 17.77
CA LYS A 253 5.92 20.09 16.52
C LYS A 253 4.80 19.12 16.15
N ILE A 254 5.02 17.81 16.28
CA ILE A 254 3.98 16.80 16.00
C ILE A 254 2.87 16.86 17.04
N VAL A 255 3.20 17.03 18.33
CA VAL A 255 2.22 17.17 19.41
C VAL A 255 1.32 18.39 19.18
N GLU A 256 1.93 19.56 18.96
CA GLU A 256 1.20 20.80 18.67
C GLU A 256 0.38 20.72 17.39
N ALA A 257 0.94 20.15 16.31
CA ALA A 257 0.24 19.96 15.05
C ALA A 257 -1.01 19.09 15.23
N THR A 258 -0.91 18.04 16.04
CA THR A 258 -2.01 17.14 16.36
C THR A 258 -3.07 17.85 17.20
N ALA A 259 -2.68 18.58 18.24
CA ALA A 259 -3.62 19.35 19.08
C ALA A 259 -4.42 20.37 18.26
N LYS A 260 -3.79 21.03 17.28
CA LYS A 260 -4.44 22.01 16.38
C LYS A 260 -5.59 21.42 15.56
N VAL A 261 -5.61 20.10 15.34
CA VAL A 261 -6.64 19.44 14.54
C VAL A 261 -7.47 18.42 15.32
N ALA A 262 -7.10 18.06 16.55
CA ALA A 262 -7.76 17.02 17.36
C ALA A 262 -9.28 17.18 17.43
N GLY A 263 -9.77 18.39 17.71
CA GLY A 263 -11.20 18.68 17.82
C GLY A 263 -12.01 18.47 16.54
N ARG A 264 -11.37 18.50 15.36
CA ARG A 264 -12.06 18.31 14.06
C ARG A 264 -12.26 16.85 13.67
N VAL A 265 -11.59 15.90 14.35
CA VAL A 265 -11.26 14.60 13.75
C VAL A 265 -11.52 13.43 14.69
N LEU A 266 -11.55 13.62 16.01
CA LEU A 266 -11.74 12.54 16.99
C LEU A 266 -13.01 11.72 16.74
N CYS A 267 -14.12 12.33 16.31
CA CYS A 267 -15.37 11.61 16.01
C CYS A 267 -15.37 10.84 14.67
N LYS A 268 -14.43 11.12 13.76
CA LYS A 268 -14.30 10.49 12.44
C LYS A 268 -13.09 9.57 12.31
N THR A 269 -12.27 9.53 13.36
CA THR A 269 -11.08 8.68 13.42
C THR A 269 -11.49 7.28 13.83
N SER A 270 -10.87 6.25 13.24
CA SER A 270 -11.09 4.86 13.67
C SER A 270 -10.67 4.67 15.13
N ALA A 271 -11.22 3.64 15.80
CA ALA A 271 -10.82 3.32 17.17
C ALA A 271 -9.29 3.14 17.31
N TRP A 272 -8.66 2.48 16.32
CA TRP A 272 -7.20 2.37 16.27
C TRP A 272 -6.52 3.74 16.18
N GLY A 273 -7.03 4.65 15.33
CA GLY A 273 -6.44 5.97 15.18
C GLY A 273 -6.57 6.83 16.45
N VAL A 274 -7.69 6.73 17.18
CA VAL A 274 -7.84 7.41 18.47
C VAL A 274 -6.84 6.86 19.49
N LEU A 275 -6.71 5.53 19.59
CA LEU A 275 -5.73 4.90 20.49
C LEU A 275 -4.29 5.26 20.12
N ALA A 276 -3.97 5.26 18.82
CA ALA A 276 -2.66 5.68 18.33
C ALA A 276 -2.37 7.12 18.77
N LEU A 277 -3.30 8.06 18.57
CA LEU A 277 -3.12 9.44 19.01
C LEU A 277 -2.95 9.56 20.53
N LEU A 278 -3.86 8.99 21.32
CA LEU A 278 -3.85 9.12 22.79
C LEU A 278 -2.61 8.46 23.42
N GLY A 279 -2.29 7.23 23.01
CA GLY A 279 -1.15 6.48 23.56
C GLY A 279 0.20 7.00 23.09
N ALA A 280 0.28 7.47 21.84
CA ALA A 280 1.53 7.97 21.27
C ALA A 280 1.84 9.40 21.71
N LEU A 281 0.86 10.30 21.82
CA LEU A 281 1.13 11.70 22.22
C LEU A 281 1.80 11.79 23.59
N ARG A 282 1.40 10.95 24.56
CA ARG A 282 2.08 10.86 25.86
C ARG A 282 3.56 10.47 25.72
N LYS A 283 3.89 9.55 24.79
CA LYS A 283 5.28 9.15 24.54
C LYS A 283 6.06 10.19 23.73
N VAL A 284 5.43 10.84 22.76
CA VAL A 284 6.08 11.84 21.89
C VAL A 284 6.33 13.17 22.62
N GLY A 285 5.48 13.52 23.60
CA GLY A 285 5.53 14.78 24.35
C GLY A 285 6.19 14.74 25.73
N ALA A 286 6.42 13.58 26.35
CA ALA A 286 6.98 13.51 27.71
C ALA A 286 8.47 13.90 27.78
N GLY A 287 8.72 15.18 28.07
CA GLY A 287 9.84 15.69 28.86
C GLY A 287 9.36 16.09 30.26
N HIS A 288 10.26 16.29 31.23
CA HIS A 288 10.02 16.41 32.69
C HIS A 288 9.09 17.52 33.21
N GLN A 289 8.30 18.21 32.38
CA GLN A 289 7.33 19.21 32.80
C GLN A 289 6.22 19.20 31.76
N HIS A 290 4.98 18.86 32.12
CA HIS A 290 3.70 19.21 31.47
C HIS A 290 2.62 18.21 31.91
N GLU A 291 2.30 18.17 33.20
CA GLU A 291 1.05 17.56 33.70
C GLU A 291 -0.18 18.48 33.52
N ASP A 292 0.01 19.73 33.09
CA ASP A 292 -1.05 20.74 33.11
C ASP A 292 -1.88 20.85 31.81
N LEU A 293 -1.57 20.10 30.75
CA LEU A 293 -2.30 20.17 29.48
C LEU A 293 -3.41 19.12 29.32
N LEU A 294 -3.73 18.36 30.37
CA LEU A 294 -4.78 17.33 30.38
C LEU A 294 -5.81 17.52 31.51
N ARG A 295 -6.02 18.75 31.97
CA ARG A 295 -7.19 19.13 32.78
C ARG A 295 -8.16 19.96 31.96
#